data_AF-A0A359HFV6-F1
#
_entry.id   AF-A0A359HFV6-F1
#
_cell.length_a   1.000
_cell.length_b   1.000
_cell.length_c   1.000
_cell.angle_alpha   90.00
_cell.angle_beta   90.00
_cell.angle_gamma   90.00
#
_symmetry.space_group_name_H-M   'P 1'
#
loop_
_entity.id
_entity.type
_entity.pdbx_description
1 polymer ?
#
loop_
_entity_poly.entity_id
_entity_poly.type
_entity_poly.pdbx_seq_one_letter_code
_entity_poly.pdbx_strand_id
1 'polypeptide(L)'
;MIALILAGAGQKSAWEASARWWPFVVILTNIVSIYLLVRLFKAEGKRYLDILRFSRVTVKKDLLWFFGSGIIGLPIAAAPMNTLAAALFGDAMIPVNMMFRPLPAWAMMVSILFPLTIAFAELPTYFGYVMPRLATQLKNGWVAWLLASLFLALQHMFLPLIFDGHFLLWRAGMYLPFALFAGLLLKLRPGLLPYFAIVHALIDISTLSVYFMI
;
A
#
# COMPACT_ATOMS: atom_id res chain seq x y z
N MET A 1 -4.11 -3.72 18.28
CA MET A 1 -2.99 -3.70 19.24
C MET A 1 -2.82 -2.34 19.92
N ILE A 2 -2.59 -1.24 19.17
CA ILE A 2 -2.38 0.10 19.76
C ILE A 2 -3.57 0.57 20.60
N ALA A 3 -4.80 0.39 20.11
CA ALA A 3 -6.01 0.70 20.88
C ALA A 3 -6.08 -0.04 22.23
N LEU A 4 -5.59 -1.29 22.31
CA LEU A 4 -5.58 -2.06 23.56
C LEU A 4 -4.54 -1.50 24.55
N ILE A 5 -3.37 -1.09 24.05
CA ILE A 5 -2.34 -0.44 24.87
C ILE A 5 -2.88 0.89 25.44
N LEU A 6 -3.54 1.70 24.60
CA LEU A 6 -4.14 2.96 25.03
C LEU A 6 -5.27 2.75 26.04
N ALA A 7 -6.11 1.73 25.84
CA ALA A 7 -7.17 1.38 26.79
C ALA A 7 -6.59 0.96 28.15
N GLY A 8 -5.53 0.13 28.15
CA GLY A 8 -4.81 -0.26 29.36
C GLY A 8 -4.13 0.91 30.07
N ALA A 9 -3.76 1.96 29.33
CA ALA A 9 -3.24 3.22 29.88
C ALA A 9 -4.35 4.20 30.33
N GLY A 10 -5.62 3.79 30.32
CA GLY A 10 -6.75 4.59 30.81
C GLY A 10 -7.37 5.54 29.78
N GLN A 11 -7.02 5.44 28.49
CA GLN A 11 -7.61 6.30 27.46
C GLN A 11 -9.08 5.90 27.17
N LYS A 12 -10.03 6.79 27.52
CA LYS A 12 -11.47 6.53 27.37
C LYS A 12 -11.92 6.28 25.91
N SER A 13 -11.27 6.93 24.94
CA SER A 13 -11.54 6.78 23.50
C SER A 13 -10.37 6.09 22.77
N ALA A 14 -9.87 5.00 23.34
CA ALA A 14 -8.65 4.35 22.88
C ALA A 14 -8.64 3.94 21.40
N TRP A 15 -9.80 3.51 20.86
CA TRP A 15 -9.93 3.17 19.44
C TRP A 15 -9.69 4.39 18.54
N GLU A 16 -10.45 5.45 18.76
CA GLU A 16 -10.31 6.72 18.04
C GLU A 16 -8.91 7.32 18.21
N ALA A 17 -8.38 7.29 19.43
CA ALA A 17 -7.03 7.77 19.70
C ALA A 17 -5.97 6.97 18.95
N SER A 18 -6.20 5.68 18.66
CA SER A 18 -5.26 4.83 17.93
C SER A 18 -5.14 5.16 16.44
N ALA A 19 -6.15 5.80 15.84
CA ALA A 19 -6.17 6.12 14.41
C ALA A 19 -4.95 6.95 13.97
N ARG A 20 -4.49 7.89 14.82
CA ARG A 20 -3.32 8.74 14.53
C ARG A 20 -2.01 7.95 14.36
N TRP A 21 -1.95 6.74 14.95
CA TRP A 21 -0.78 5.88 14.99
C TRP A 21 -0.73 4.87 13.83
N TRP A 22 -1.57 5.05 12.81
CA TRP A 22 -1.59 4.16 11.64
C TRP A 22 -0.21 3.94 10.99
N PRO A 23 0.74 4.91 10.90
CA PRO A 23 2.04 4.65 10.29
C PRO A 23 2.83 3.58 11.04
N PHE A 24 2.69 3.49 12.37
CA PHE A 24 3.35 2.48 13.20
C PHE A 24 2.77 1.09 12.94
N VAL A 25 1.45 0.99 12.74
CA VAL A 25 0.81 -0.27 12.35
C VAL A 25 1.35 -0.74 11.00
N VAL A 26 1.53 0.17 10.04
CA VAL A 26 2.10 -0.15 8.73
C VAL A 26 3.56 -0.59 8.86
N ILE A 27 4.41 0.12 9.62
CA ILE A 27 5.81 -0.28 9.83
C ILE A 27 5.90 -1.72 10.36
N LEU A 28 5.12 -2.05 11.39
CA LEU A 28 5.11 -3.40 11.96
C LEU A 28 4.62 -4.44 10.95
N THR A 29 3.56 -4.11 10.20
CA THR A 29 3.01 -4.98 9.17
C THR A 29 4.01 -5.23 8.05
N ASN A 30 4.74 -4.19 7.63
CA ASN A 30 5.78 -4.29 6.62
C ASN A 30 6.94 -5.18 7.06
N ILE A 31 7.42 -5.02 8.30
CA ILE A 31 8.48 -5.86 8.86
C ILE A 31 8.05 -7.35 8.85
N VAL A 32 6.83 -7.64 9.30
CA VAL A 32 6.29 -8.99 9.30
C VAL A 32 6.15 -9.52 7.87
N SER A 33 5.61 -8.73 6.95
CA SER A 33 5.45 -9.09 5.53
C SER A 33 6.80 -9.40 4.87
N ILE A 34 7.80 -8.53 5.03
CA ILE A 34 9.17 -8.74 4.51
C ILE A 34 9.78 -10.01 5.10
N TYR A 35 9.66 -10.21 6.42
CA TYR A 35 10.16 -11.41 7.08
C TYR A 35 9.53 -12.67 6.49
N LEU A 36 8.20 -12.70 6.33
CA LEU A 36 7.48 -13.83 5.74
C LEU A 36 7.91 -14.05 4.29
N LEU A 37 8.03 -13.00 3.48
CA LEU A 37 8.52 -13.11 2.11
C LEU A 37 9.91 -13.73 2.05
N VAL A 38 10.85 -13.26 2.86
CA VAL A 38 12.21 -13.82 2.93
C VAL A 38 12.17 -15.31 3.28
N ARG A 39 11.37 -15.69 4.28
CA ARG A 39 11.22 -17.09 4.71
C ARG A 39 10.60 -17.97 3.63
N LEU A 40 9.55 -17.48 2.98
CA LEU A 40 8.81 -18.22 1.96
C LEU A 40 9.63 -18.40 0.68
N PHE A 41 10.31 -17.35 0.20
CA PHE A 41 11.23 -17.49 -0.94
C PHE A 41 12.38 -18.45 -0.62
N LYS A 42 12.95 -18.37 0.60
CA LYS A 42 14.01 -19.29 1.04
C LYS A 42 13.54 -20.75 1.06
N ALA A 43 12.31 -21.00 1.51
CA ALA A 43 11.71 -22.35 1.50
C ALA A 43 11.56 -22.92 0.08
N GLU A 44 11.48 -22.06 -0.93
CA GLU A 44 11.48 -22.45 -2.35
C GLU A 44 12.86 -22.48 -3.00
N GLY A 45 13.94 -22.37 -2.22
CA GLY A 45 15.31 -22.33 -2.75
C GLY A 45 15.64 -21.05 -3.53
N LYS A 46 14.85 -19.98 -3.36
CA LYS A 46 15.03 -18.68 -4.02
C LYS A 46 15.45 -17.61 -3.02
N ARG A 47 16.00 -16.51 -3.49
CA ARG A 47 16.27 -15.32 -2.67
C ARG A 47 15.22 -14.25 -2.96
N TYR A 48 14.58 -13.76 -1.90
CA TYR A 48 13.54 -12.71 -2.00
C TYR A 48 14.00 -11.50 -2.83
N LEU A 49 15.20 -10.99 -2.57
CA LEU A 49 15.73 -9.81 -3.27
C LEU A 49 15.91 -10.00 -4.79
N ASP A 50 15.84 -11.23 -5.31
CA ASP A 50 15.98 -11.47 -6.74
C ASP A 50 14.80 -10.92 -7.56
N ILE A 51 13.61 -10.81 -6.95
CA ILE A 51 12.43 -10.23 -7.63
C ILE A 51 12.51 -8.70 -7.75
N LEU A 52 13.41 -8.06 -6.99
CA LEU A 52 13.64 -6.63 -7.01
C LEU A 52 14.92 -6.25 -7.77
N ARG A 53 15.51 -7.19 -8.53
CA ARG A 53 16.68 -6.90 -9.35
C ARG A 53 16.28 -6.24 -10.67
N PHE A 54 16.97 -5.16 -11.01
CA PHE A 54 16.91 -4.58 -12.34
C PHE A 54 17.61 -5.50 -13.35
N SER A 55 16.93 -5.80 -14.45
CA SER A 55 17.49 -6.55 -15.56
C SER A 55 18.21 -5.61 -16.53
N ARG A 56 19.54 -5.74 -16.63
CA ARG A 56 20.35 -4.93 -17.58
C ARG A 56 19.97 -5.18 -19.04
N VAL A 57 19.41 -6.34 -19.35
CA VAL A 57 18.98 -6.72 -20.71
C VAL A 57 17.69 -5.99 -21.08
N THR A 58 16.77 -5.83 -20.13
CA THR A 58 15.43 -5.28 -20.41
C THR A 58 15.24 -3.85 -19.93
N VAL A 59 16.22 -3.27 -19.21
CA VAL A 59 16.14 -1.95 -18.55
C VAL A 59 15.57 -0.84 -19.43
N LYS A 60 15.98 -0.74 -20.71
CA LYS A 60 15.48 0.30 -21.63
C LYS A 60 13.99 0.16 -21.89
N LYS A 61 13.54 -1.08 -22.12
CA LYS A 61 12.13 -1.39 -22.34
C LYS A 61 11.33 -1.26 -21.05
N ASP A 62 11.90 -1.65 -19.91
CA ASP A 62 11.29 -1.44 -18.59
C ASP A 62 11.07 0.04 -18.29
N LEU A 63 12.06 0.88 -18.56
CA LEU A 63 11.94 2.34 -18.43
C LEU A 63 10.87 2.92 -19.36
N LEU A 64 10.81 2.49 -20.62
CA LEU A 64 9.77 2.94 -21.55
C LEU A 64 8.36 2.57 -21.05
N TRP A 65 8.18 1.33 -20.59
CA TRP A 65 6.92 0.90 -20.00
C TRP A 65 6.60 1.68 -18.73
N PHE A 66 7.58 1.90 -17.86
CA PHE A 66 7.44 2.64 -16.62
C PHE A 66 7.00 4.09 -16.89
N PHE A 67 7.72 4.85 -17.71
CA PHE A 67 7.35 6.24 -18.02
C PHE A 67 6.06 6.33 -18.83
N GLY A 68 5.88 5.48 -19.84
CA GLY A 68 4.67 5.47 -20.67
C GLY A 68 3.43 5.13 -19.85
N SER A 69 3.52 4.15 -18.96
CA SER A 69 2.42 3.82 -18.05
C SER A 69 2.23 4.84 -16.93
N GLY A 70 3.29 5.53 -16.50
CA GLY A 70 3.20 6.57 -15.47
C GLY A 70 2.26 7.73 -15.86
N ILE A 71 2.26 8.13 -17.13
CA ILE A 71 1.35 9.17 -17.64
C ILE A 71 -0.12 8.79 -17.41
N ILE A 72 -0.45 7.51 -17.57
CA ILE A 72 -1.80 6.96 -17.39
C ILE A 72 -2.06 6.63 -15.91
N GLY A 73 -1.05 6.15 -15.20
CA GLY A 73 -1.15 5.72 -13.81
C GLY A 73 -1.38 6.87 -12.83
N LEU A 74 -0.78 8.04 -13.08
CA LEU A 74 -0.96 9.24 -12.24
C LEU A 74 -2.43 9.66 -12.08
N PRO A 75 -3.22 9.89 -13.16
CA PRO A 75 -4.63 10.23 -13.01
C PRO A 75 -5.44 9.09 -12.39
N ILE A 76 -5.11 7.81 -12.68
CA ILE A 76 -5.76 6.65 -12.08
C ILE A 76 -5.54 6.61 -10.56
N ALA A 77 -4.35 6.99 -10.08
CA ALA A 77 -4.04 7.04 -8.65
C ALA A 77 -4.68 8.26 -7.95
N ALA A 78 -4.73 9.42 -8.61
CA ALA A 78 -5.17 10.66 -7.98
C ALA A 78 -6.70 10.90 -8.05
N ALA A 79 -7.33 10.60 -9.19
CA ALA A 79 -8.73 10.97 -9.44
C ALA A 79 -9.73 10.30 -8.47
N PRO A 80 -9.62 9.00 -8.13
CA PRO A 80 -10.58 8.33 -7.25
C PRO A 80 -10.63 8.94 -5.84
N MET A 81 -9.49 9.40 -5.32
CA MET A 81 -9.39 9.91 -3.95
C MET A 81 -10.37 11.06 -3.69
N ASN A 82 -10.27 12.14 -4.49
CA ASN A 82 -11.06 13.35 -4.30
C ASN A 82 -12.51 13.16 -4.77
N THR A 83 -12.73 12.42 -5.86
CA THR A 83 -14.07 12.20 -6.41
C THR A 83 -14.94 11.34 -5.50
N LEU A 84 -14.39 10.23 -4.98
CA LEU A 84 -15.10 9.38 -4.01
C LEU A 84 -15.30 10.10 -2.68
N ALA A 85 -14.32 10.87 -2.22
CA ALA A 85 -14.47 11.63 -0.99
C ALA A 85 -15.61 12.66 -1.10
N ALA A 86 -15.64 13.45 -2.18
CA ALA A 86 -16.72 14.40 -2.42
C ALA A 86 -18.09 13.71 -2.56
N ALA A 87 -18.15 12.55 -3.22
CA ALA A 87 -19.40 11.81 -3.41
C ALA A 87 -19.94 11.21 -2.10
N LEU A 88 -19.08 10.73 -1.20
CA LEU A 88 -19.47 10.03 0.03
C LEU A 88 -19.59 10.97 1.24
N PHE A 89 -18.82 12.05 1.28
CA PHE A 89 -18.72 12.96 2.42
C PHE A 89 -19.13 14.39 2.12
N GLY A 90 -19.31 14.77 0.84
CA GLY A 90 -19.56 16.16 0.43
C GLY A 90 -18.32 17.05 0.43
N ASP A 91 -17.22 16.62 1.05
CA ASP A 91 -15.95 17.34 1.14
C ASP A 91 -14.78 16.35 1.13
N ALA A 92 -13.77 16.61 0.30
CA ALA A 92 -12.59 15.77 0.17
C ALA A 92 -11.72 15.72 1.44
N MET A 93 -11.78 16.75 2.29
CA MET A 93 -10.94 16.86 3.48
C MET A 93 -11.49 16.08 4.68
N ILE A 94 -12.78 15.76 4.71
CA ILE A 94 -13.39 15.00 5.82
C ILE A 94 -12.67 13.66 6.04
N PRO A 95 -12.57 12.75 5.06
CA PRO A 95 -11.90 11.47 5.29
C PRO A 95 -10.38 11.61 5.50
N VAL A 96 -9.75 12.66 4.95
CA VAL A 96 -8.34 12.98 5.20
C VAL A 96 -8.14 13.31 6.70
N ASN A 97 -8.97 14.20 7.26
CA ASN A 97 -8.89 14.60 8.67
C ASN A 97 -9.32 13.49 9.64
N MET A 98 -10.14 12.52 9.19
CA MET A 98 -10.44 11.33 9.98
C MET A 98 -9.19 10.48 10.22
N MET A 99 -8.31 10.37 9.22
CA MET A 99 -7.09 9.57 9.24
C MET A 99 -5.87 10.32 9.80
N PHE A 100 -5.59 11.51 9.26
CA PHE A 100 -4.45 12.32 9.65
C PHE A 100 -4.80 13.17 10.87
N ARG A 101 -4.35 12.72 12.03
CA ARG A 101 -4.52 13.40 13.31
C ARG A 101 -3.14 13.73 13.89
N PRO A 102 -2.99 14.82 14.66
CA PRO A 102 -1.69 15.26 15.17
C PRO A 102 -0.89 14.16 15.88
N LEU A 103 0.38 14.02 15.49
CA LEU A 103 1.36 13.11 16.08
C LEU A 103 2.42 13.87 16.88
N PRO A 104 2.95 13.31 17.99
CA PRO A 104 4.15 13.84 18.62
C PRO A 104 5.32 13.90 17.63
N ALA A 105 6.18 14.91 17.75
CA ALA A 105 7.29 15.14 16.81
C ALA A 105 8.20 13.91 16.60
N TRP A 106 8.52 13.20 17.69
CA TRP A 106 9.32 11.97 17.61
C TRP A 106 8.61 10.87 16.81
N ALA A 107 7.29 10.77 16.93
CA ALA A 107 6.50 9.75 16.24
C ALA A 107 6.41 10.06 14.74
N MET A 108 6.32 11.35 14.40
CA MET A 108 6.41 11.81 13.03
C MET A 108 7.79 11.49 12.41
N MET A 109 8.88 11.73 13.13
CA MET A 109 10.24 11.39 12.66
C MET A 109 10.39 9.89 12.41
N VAL A 110 9.90 9.04 13.32
CA VAL A 110 9.95 7.57 13.17
C VAL A 110 9.07 7.08 12.02
N SER A 111 8.01 7.83 11.67
CA SER A 111 7.10 7.46 10.58
C SER A 111 7.79 7.42 9.22
N ILE A 112 9.00 7.98 9.05
CA ILE A 112 9.82 7.80 7.84
C ILE A 112 10.15 6.32 7.55
N LEU A 113 10.11 5.44 8.55
CA LEU A 113 10.33 4.01 8.34
C LEU A 113 9.19 3.35 7.56
N PHE A 114 7.99 3.93 7.55
CA PHE A 114 6.86 3.42 6.77
C PHE A 114 7.19 3.38 5.26
N PRO A 115 7.47 4.51 4.58
CA PRO A 115 7.77 4.49 3.15
C PRO A 115 9.04 3.70 2.81
N LEU A 116 10.01 3.63 3.74
CA LEU A 116 11.23 2.84 3.52
C LEU A 116 10.97 1.33 3.53
N THR A 117 10.02 0.87 4.33
CA THR A 117 9.70 -0.56 4.46
C THR A 117 8.62 -1.01 3.47
N ILE A 118 7.67 -0.15 3.12
CA ILE A 118 6.53 -0.50 2.25
C ILE A 118 6.97 -0.93 0.84
N ALA A 119 8.06 -0.34 0.32
CA ALA A 119 8.66 -0.71 -0.96
C ALA A 119 9.01 -2.19 -1.06
N PHE A 120 9.33 -2.82 0.07
CA PHE A 120 9.71 -4.22 0.16
C PHE A 120 8.55 -5.13 0.61
N ALA A 121 7.49 -4.56 1.17
CA ALA A 121 6.40 -5.34 1.74
C ALA A 121 5.27 -5.56 0.73
N GLU A 122 4.58 -4.48 0.36
CA GLU A 122 3.22 -4.60 -0.18
C GLU A 122 3.17 -5.16 -1.60
N LEU A 123 3.71 -4.43 -2.59
CA LEU A 123 3.72 -4.89 -3.99
C LEU A 123 4.47 -6.23 -4.17
N PRO A 124 5.62 -6.46 -3.48
CA PRO A 124 6.27 -7.77 -3.48
C PRO A 124 5.39 -8.89 -2.92
N THR A 125 4.57 -8.62 -1.90
CA THR A 125 3.60 -9.59 -1.37
C THR A 125 2.56 -9.94 -2.41
N TYR A 126 1.80 -8.96 -2.88
CA TYR A 126 0.63 -9.21 -3.72
C TYR A 126 1.02 -9.70 -5.12
N PHE A 127 1.97 -9.03 -5.77
CA PHE A 127 2.31 -9.29 -7.17
C PHE A 127 3.60 -10.08 -7.36
N GLY A 128 4.56 -9.94 -6.47
CA GLY A 128 5.82 -10.70 -6.52
C GLY A 128 5.69 -12.13 -5.99
N TYR A 129 4.83 -12.36 -5.00
CA TYR A 129 4.69 -13.66 -4.34
C TYR A 129 3.30 -14.29 -4.55
N VAL A 130 2.22 -13.63 -4.16
CA VAL A 130 0.88 -14.24 -4.12
C VAL A 130 0.31 -14.48 -5.52
N MET A 131 0.28 -13.45 -6.38
CA MET A 131 -0.33 -13.55 -7.71
C MET A 131 0.22 -14.70 -8.57
N PRO A 132 1.55 -14.93 -8.70
CA PRO A 132 2.06 -16.06 -9.47
C PRO A 132 1.61 -17.43 -8.93
N ARG A 133 1.55 -17.59 -7.61
CA ARG A 133 1.13 -18.84 -6.96
C ARG A 133 -0.36 -19.09 -7.12
N LEU A 134 -1.18 -18.04 -6.96
CA LEU A 134 -2.61 -18.11 -7.27
C LEU A 134 -2.86 -18.46 -8.73
N ALA A 135 -2.08 -17.89 -9.67
CA ALA A 135 -2.22 -18.19 -11.08
C ALA A 135 -1.97 -19.68 -11.38
N THR A 136 -0.98 -20.29 -10.73
CA THR A 136 -0.72 -21.73 -10.84
C THR A 136 -1.83 -22.58 -10.20
N GLN A 137 -2.26 -22.24 -8.97
CA GLN A 137 -3.27 -23.01 -8.23
C GLN A 137 -4.65 -22.96 -8.92
N LEU A 138 -5.06 -21.78 -9.37
CA LEU A 138 -6.36 -21.56 -10.03
C LEU A 138 -6.34 -21.90 -11.52
N LYS A 139 -5.15 -22.16 -12.09
CA LYS A 139 -4.92 -22.30 -13.54
C LYS A 139 -5.48 -21.12 -14.34
N ASN A 140 -5.59 -19.94 -13.72
CA ASN A 140 -6.15 -18.74 -14.32
C ASN A 140 -5.42 -17.49 -13.81
N GLY A 141 -4.52 -16.98 -14.64
CA GLY A 141 -3.73 -15.81 -14.29
C GLY A 141 -4.53 -14.50 -14.24
N TRP A 142 -5.74 -14.43 -14.82
CA TRP A 142 -6.61 -13.25 -14.77
C TRP A 142 -7.36 -13.18 -13.45
N VAL A 143 -7.90 -14.32 -12.99
CA VAL A 143 -8.50 -14.41 -11.66
C VAL A 143 -7.45 -14.12 -10.59
N ALA A 144 -6.23 -14.65 -10.74
CA ALA A 144 -5.14 -14.35 -9.81
C ALA A 144 -4.79 -12.85 -9.73
N TRP A 145 -4.77 -12.15 -10.87
CA TRP A 145 -4.58 -10.70 -10.90
C TRP A 145 -5.73 -9.95 -10.24
N LEU A 146 -6.97 -10.32 -10.54
CA LEU A 146 -8.15 -9.69 -9.97
C LEU A 146 -8.17 -9.84 -8.44
N LEU A 147 -7.92 -11.06 -7.94
CA LEU A 147 -7.85 -11.33 -6.50
C LEU A 147 -6.71 -10.57 -5.83
N ALA A 148 -5.49 -10.63 -6.37
CA ALA A 148 -4.35 -9.92 -5.79
C ALA A 148 -4.59 -8.40 -5.74
N SER A 149 -5.15 -7.83 -6.80
CA SER A 149 -5.47 -6.39 -6.88
C SER A 149 -6.60 -6.00 -5.92
N LEU A 150 -7.65 -6.82 -5.83
CA LEU A 150 -8.77 -6.59 -4.93
C LEU A 150 -8.30 -6.58 -3.47
N PHE A 151 -7.54 -7.58 -3.04
CA PHE A 151 -7.07 -7.65 -1.65
C PHE A 151 -5.99 -6.60 -1.34
N LEU A 152 -5.20 -6.17 -2.33
CA LEU A 152 -4.32 -5.01 -2.20
C LEU A 152 -5.10 -3.72 -1.93
N ALA A 153 -6.25 -3.53 -2.57
CA ALA A 153 -7.09 -2.37 -2.31
C ALA A 153 -7.81 -2.48 -0.95
N LEU A 154 -8.43 -3.63 -0.66
CA LEU A 154 -9.24 -3.84 0.54
C LEU A 154 -8.45 -3.71 1.84
N GLN A 155 -7.16 -4.05 1.88
CA GLN A 155 -6.37 -3.90 3.11
C GLN A 155 -6.34 -2.43 3.61
N HIS A 156 -6.51 -1.45 2.74
CA HIS A 156 -6.47 -0.03 3.09
C HIS A 156 -7.63 0.41 3.99
N MET A 157 -8.71 -0.38 4.02
CA MET A 157 -9.82 -0.22 4.97
C MET A 157 -9.35 -0.32 6.43
N PHE A 158 -8.22 -0.99 6.67
CA PHE A 158 -7.71 -1.27 8.01
C PHE A 158 -6.58 -0.33 8.44
N LEU A 159 -6.27 0.71 7.66
CA LEU A 159 -5.13 1.61 7.86
C LEU A 159 -5.53 3.09 7.81
N PRO A 160 -6.02 3.69 8.91
CA PRO A 160 -6.48 3.05 10.14
C PRO A 160 -7.85 2.41 9.97
N LEU A 161 -8.17 1.43 10.83
CA LEU A 161 -9.53 0.90 10.92
C LEU A 161 -10.41 1.89 11.68
N ILE A 162 -11.23 2.64 10.96
CA ILE A 162 -12.29 3.50 11.50
C ILE A 162 -13.62 2.87 11.10
N PHE A 163 -14.49 2.60 12.09
CA PHE A 163 -15.77 1.92 11.87
C PHE A 163 -16.83 2.87 11.30
N ASP A 164 -16.54 3.45 10.13
CA ASP A 164 -17.43 4.29 9.36
C ASP A 164 -17.56 3.72 7.95
N GLY A 165 -18.79 3.41 7.52
CA GLY A 165 -19.04 2.73 6.25
C GLY A 165 -18.58 3.54 5.03
N HIS A 166 -18.73 4.87 5.06
CA HIS A 166 -18.26 5.75 4.00
C HIS A 166 -16.74 5.79 3.97
N PHE A 167 -16.07 5.82 5.13
CA PHE A 167 -14.62 5.81 5.21
C PHE A 167 -14.04 4.51 4.69
N LEU A 168 -14.62 3.37 5.09
CA LEU A 168 -14.22 2.05 4.60
C LEU A 168 -14.39 1.92 3.09
N LEU A 169 -15.54 2.37 2.56
CA LEU A 169 -15.80 2.37 1.11
C LEU A 169 -14.87 3.31 0.36
N TRP A 170 -14.62 4.49 0.90
CA TRP A 170 -13.67 5.46 0.34
C TRP A 170 -12.26 4.89 0.29
N ARG A 171 -11.76 4.32 1.40
CA ARG A 171 -10.44 3.69 1.47
C ARG A 171 -10.32 2.56 0.45
N ALA A 172 -11.26 1.60 0.42
CA ALA A 172 -11.20 0.51 -0.55
C ALA A 172 -11.28 1.02 -2.00
N GLY A 173 -12.23 1.92 -2.27
CA GLY A 173 -12.53 2.42 -3.60
C GLY A 173 -11.42 3.28 -4.19
N MET A 174 -10.77 4.12 -3.39
CA MET A 174 -9.73 5.03 -3.92
C MET A 174 -8.48 4.28 -4.40
N TYR A 175 -8.12 3.16 -3.77
CA TYR A 175 -6.94 2.38 -4.16
C TYR A 175 -7.25 1.33 -5.23
N LEU A 176 -8.51 0.91 -5.39
CA LEU A 176 -8.86 -0.18 -6.31
C LEU A 176 -8.46 0.08 -7.78
N PRO A 177 -8.71 1.26 -8.38
CA PRO A 177 -8.29 1.54 -9.75
C PRO A 177 -6.76 1.44 -9.92
N PHE A 178 -6.00 1.99 -8.98
CA PHE A 178 -4.55 1.91 -9.00
C PHE A 178 -4.05 0.48 -8.80
N ALA A 179 -4.62 -0.27 -7.86
CA ALA A 179 -4.26 -1.67 -7.62
C ALA A 179 -4.48 -2.55 -8.86
N LEU A 180 -5.62 -2.38 -9.54
CA LEU A 180 -5.91 -3.07 -10.80
C LEU A 180 -4.90 -2.71 -11.89
N PHE A 181 -4.62 -1.41 -12.05
CA PHE A 181 -3.67 -0.92 -13.06
C PHE A 181 -2.24 -1.38 -12.81
N ALA A 182 -1.71 -1.16 -11.61
CA ALA A 182 -0.36 -1.58 -11.23
C ALA A 182 -0.22 -3.11 -11.30
N GLY A 183 -1.22 -3.84 -10.80
CA GLY A 183 -1.26 -5.30 -10.89
C GLY A 183 -1.26 -5.81 -12.33
N LEU A 184 -1.97 -5.11 -13.24
CA LEU A 184 -2.02 -5.49 -14.65
C LEU A 184 -0.65 -5.28 -15.29
N LEU A 185 0.01 -4.15 -15.02
CA LEU A 185 1.36 -3.88 -15.53
C LEU A 185 2.37 -4.89 -15.00
N LEU A 186 2.30 -5.25 -13.72
CA LEU A 186 3.20 -6.25 -13.13
C LEU A 186 2.91 -7.66 -13.61
N LYS A 187 1.66 -7.97 -13.96
CA LYS A 187 1.30 -9.21 -14.66
C LYS A 187 1.90 -9.26 -16.06
N LEU A 188 1.75 -8.18 -16.84
CA LEU A 188 2.22 -8.10 -18.23
C LEU A 188 3.74 -7.99 -18.32
N ARG A 189 4.37 -7.34 -17.33
CA ARG A 189 5.79 -7.05 -17.28
C ARG A 189 6.32 -7.07 -15.84
N PRO A 190 6.60 -8.27 -15.27
CA PRO A 190 7.08 -8.41 -13.89
C PRO A 190 8.37 -7.63 -13.57
N GLY A 191 9.22 -7.38 -14.58
CA GLY A 191 10.44 -6.58 -14.44
C GLY A 191 10.20 -5.12 -14.02
N LEU A 192 8.95 -4.64 -14.02
CA LEU A 192 8.58 -3.32 -13.51
C LEU A 192 8.55 -3.26 -11.98
N LEU A 193 8.52 -4.40 -11.28
CA LEU A 193 8.38 -4.45 -9.81
C LEU A 193 9.37 -3.55 -9.05
N PRO A 194 10.69 -3.55 -9.33
CA PRO A 194 11.61 -2.68 -8.61
C PRO A 194 11.37 -1.18 -8.86
N TYR A 195 10.84 -0.79 -10.02
CA TYR A 195 10.48 0.60 -10.32
C TYR A 195 9.24 1.01 -9.54
N PHE A 196 8.22 0.16 -9.53
CA PHE A 196 7.01 0.37 -8.75
C PHE A 196 7.30 0.42 -7.25
N ALA A 197 8.21 -0.41 -6.74
CA ALA A 197 8.65 -0.37 -5.35
C ALA A 197 9.26 0.99 -4.96
N ILE A 198 10.12 1.55 -5.83
CA ILE A 198 10.71 2.88 -5.61
C ILE A 198 9.65 3.96 -5.63
N VAL A 199 8.78 3.98 -6.65
CA VAL A 199 7.72 4.98 -6.76
C VAL A 199 6.76 4.91 -5.58
N HIS A 200 6.44 3.70 -5.12
CA HIS A 200 5.57 3.49 -3.97
C HIS A 200 6.16 4.16 -2.71
N ALA A 201 7.45 3.94 -2.41
CA ALA A 201 8.12 4.65 -1.32
C ALA A 201 8.07 6.17 -1.48
N LEU A 202 8.29 6.69 -2.70
CA LEU A 202 8.29 8.14 -2.95
C LEU A 202 6.89 8.75 -2.76
N ILE A 203 5.84 8.07 -3.21
CA ILE A 203 4.46 8.50 -3.00
C ILE A 203 4.13 8.51 -1.50
N ASP A 204 4.56 7.50 -0.76
CA ASP A 204 4.28 7.41 0.67
C ASP A 204 5.09 8.43 1.51
N ILE A 205 6.27 8.84 1.05
CA ILE A 205 6.98 10.01 1.60
C ILE A 205 6.13 11.27 1.39
N SER A 206 5.50 11.44 0.21
CA SER A 206 4.58 12.54 -0.03
C SER A 206 3.35 12.47 0.88
N THR A 207 2.82 11.27 1.15
CA THR A 207 1.73 11.08 2.11
C THR A 207 2.08 11.56 3.53
N LEU A 208 3.33 11.39 3.97
CA LEU A 208 3.79 11.93 5.25
C LEU A 208 3.80 13.47 5.27
N SER A 209 3.90 14.14 4.12
CA SER A 209 3.90 15.62 4.07
C SER A 209 2.59 16.24 4.56
N VAL A 210 1.48 15.49 4.55
CA VAL A 210 0.18 15.92 5.08
C VAL A 210 0.29 16.31 6.56
N TYR A 211 1.17 15.66 7.34
CA TYR A 211 1.40 16.00 8.74
C TYR A 211 2.01 17.39 8.96
N PHE A 212 2.61 18.02 7.94
CA PHE A 212 3.09 19.40 8.03
C PHE A 212 1.99 20.44 7.82
N MET A 213 0.81 20.01 7.39
CA MET A 213 -0.35 20.87 7.12
C MET A 213 -1.39 20.86 8.26
N ILE A 214 -1.19 20.02 9.28
CA ILE A 214 -2.13 19.80 10.40
C ILE A 214 -1.49 20.06 11.77
#